data_AF-A0A4Y2N9G3-F1
#
_entry.id   AF-A0A4Y2N9G3-F1
#
_cell.length_a   1.000
_cell.length_b   1.000
_cell.length_c   1.000
_cell.angle_alpha   90.00
_cell.angle_beta   90.00
_cell.angle_gamma   90.00
#
_symmetry.space_group_name_H-M   'P 1'
#
loop_
_entity.id
_entity.type
_entity.pdbx_description
1 polymer ?
#
loop_
_entity_poly.entity_id
_entity_poly.type
_entity_poly.pdbx_seq_one_letter_code
_entity_poly.pdbx_strand_id
1 'polypeptide(L)'
;MSELQSMVIKDKVNWKVISWNQELSEDFIREFQDKVDWRCISEYQTLSEDFIREFKDLVNWQCISGCQKLSEDFIREFKDKVDWKCVSKAQKLSEDFIREFQDEVDWEEISHSQTLNEDFIREFPVYFDWHNISEYQKLSEDLS
;
A
#
# COMPACT_ATOMS: atom_id res chain seq x y z
N MET A 1 14.94 -6.33 37.94
CA MET A 1 15.46 -7.37 37.02
C MET A 1 16.84 -6.95 36.56
N SER A 2 17.84 -7.84 36.59
CA SER A 2 19.25 -7.46 36.35
C SER A 2 19.55 -7.31 34.86
N GLU A 3 20.54 -6.47 34.51
CA GLU A 3 21.04 -6.27 33.14
C GLU A 3 21.42 -7.59 32.45
N LEU A 4 21.88 -8.59 33.22
CA LEU A 4 22.22 -9.93 32.76
C LEU A 4 20.97 -10.74 32.33
N GLN A 5 19.82 -10.59 33.00
CA GLN A 5 18.57 -11.20 32.53
C GLN A 5 18.07 -10.54 31.23
N SER A 6 18.26 -9.22 31.08
CA SER A 6 17.99 -8.47 29.85
C SER A 6 18.89 -8.93 28.69
N MET A 7 20.18 -9.17 28.94
CA MET A 7 21.14 -9.66 27.94
C MET A 7 20.87 -11.12 27.51
N VAL A 8 20.51 -12.02 28.43
CA VAL A 8 20.25 -13.44 28.10
C VAL A 8 18.93 -13.64 27.35
N ILE A 9 17.93 -12.77 27.54
CA ILE A 9 16.69 -12.82 26.76
C ILE A 9 16.92 -12.32 25.33
N LYS A 10 17.80 -11.33 25.11
CA LYS A 10 18.06 -10.71 23.80
C LYS A 10 18.50 -11.70 22.70
N ASP A 11 19.22 -12.76 23.04
CA ASP A 11 19.74 -13.75 22.06
C ASP A 11 18.80 -14.93 21.78
N LYS A 12 17.64 -15.03 22.47
CA LYS A 12 16.63 -16.09 22.22
C LYS A 12 15.34 -15.58 21.60
N VAL A 13 15.24 -14.27 21.40
CA VAL A 13 14.03 -13.66 20.82
C VAL A 13 14.07 -13.79 19.30
N ASN A 14 13.08 -14.50 18.75
CA ASN A 14 12.88 -14.55 17.31
C ASN A 14 12.14 -13.30 16.85
N TRP A 15 12.90 -12.27 16.45
CA TRP A 15 12.37 -10.98 16.05
C TRP A 15 11.44 -11.05 14.86
N LYS A 16 11.71 -11.93 13.89
CA LYS A 16 10.79 -12.18 12.79
C LYS A 16 9.43 -12.62 13.31
N VAL A 17 9.39 -13.64 14.19
CA VAL A 17 8.14 -14.13 14.82
C VAL A 17 7.39 -13.02 15.54
N ILE A 18 8.09 -12.17 16.29
CA ILE A 18 7.44 -11.03 16.96
C ILE A 18 6.86 -10.05 15.93
N SER A 19 7.63 -9.70 14.88
CA SER A 19 7.21 -8.72 13.88
C SER A 19 5.98 -9.13 13.05
N TRP A 20 5.70 -10.42 12.88
CA TRP A 20 4.51 -10.86 12.11
C TRP A 20 3.34 -11.39 12.94
N ASN A 21 3.58 -11.94 14.15
CA ASN A 21 2.51 -12.59 14.95
C ASN A 21 1.88 -11.71 16.02
N GLN A 22 2.45 -10.55 16.31
CA GLN A 22 1.98 -9.69 17.40
C GLN A 22 1.51 -8.37 16.82
N GLU A 23 0.53 -7.76 17.48
CA GLU A 23 0.19 -6.36 17.26
C GLU A 23 1.21 -5.51 18.03
N LEU A 24 2.07 -4.81 17.30
CA LEU A 24 3.13 -3.98 17.85
C LEU A 24 2.75 -2.51 17.74
N SER A 25 2.92 -1.76 18.82
CA SER A 25 2.80 -0.30 18.74
C SER A 25 3.98 0.30 17.97
N GLU A 26 3.74 1.42 17.31
CA GLU A 26 4.81 2.15 16.62
C GLU A 26 5.96 2.53 17.55
N ASP A 27 5.68 2.89 18.81
CA ASP A 27 6.72 3.20 19.80
C ASP A 27 7.61 2.00 20.10
N PHE A 28 7.03 0.79 20.17
CA PHE A 28 7.81 -0.43 20.31
C PHE A 28 8.70 -0.65 19.07
N ILE A 29 8.16 -0.43 17.88
CA ILE A 29 8.93 -0.57 16.64
C ILE A 29 10.07 0.45 16.58
N ARG A 30 9.84 1.71 17.01
CA ARG A 30 10.89 2.75 17.14
C ARG A 30 12.01 2.31 18.10
N GLU A 31 11.65 1.77 19.26
CA GLU A 31 12.61 1.30 20.27
C GLU A 31 13.47 0.15 19.76
N PHE A 32 12.90 -0.74 18.93
CA PHE A 32 13.55 -1.96 18.44
C PHE A 32 13.79 -1.97 16.92
N GLN A 33 13.91 -0.80 16.29
CA GLN A 33 14.03 -0.63 14.84
C GLN A 33 15.17 -1.43 14.20
N ASP A 34 16.29 -1.61 14.92
CA ASP A 34 17.46 -2.36 14.46
C ASP A 34 17.31 -3.88 14.54
N LYS A 35 16.16 -4.37 15.04
CA LYS A 35 15.93 -5.79 15.32
C LYS A 35 14.71 -6.37 14.64
N VAL A 36 13.66 -5.57 14.51
CA VAL A 36 12.42 -6.00 13.86
C VAL A 36 12.66 -6.39 12.39
N ASP A 37 11.84 -7.30 11.87
CA ASP A 37 11.83 -7.61 10.45
C ASP A 37 10.97 -6.59 9.71
N TRP A 38 11.59 -5.64 9.02
CA TRP A 38 10.90 -4.52 8.36
C TRP A 38 9.91 -4.94 7.29
N ARG A 39 10.11 -6.10 6.64
CA ARG A 39 9.12 -6.63 5.70
C ARG A 39 7.88 -7.08 6.47
N CYS A 40 8.05 -7.83 7.55
CA CYS A 40 6.94 -8.24 8.43
C CYS A 40 6.23 -7.03 9.05
N ILE A 41 6.99 -6.00 9.47
CA ILE A 41 6.41 -4.75 9.97
C ILE A 41 5.53 -4.09 8.90
N SER A 42 6.05 -3.94 7.68
CA SER A 42 5.34 -3.28 6.59
C SER A 42 4.08 -4.04 6.12
N GLU A 43 4.09 -5.36 6.23
CA GLU A 43 3.01 -6.23 5.74
C GLU A 43 1.90 -6.47 6.78
N TYR A 44 2.28 -6.68 8.05
CA TYR A 44 1.35 -7.21 9.06
C TYR A 44 0.95 -6.21 10.14
N GLN A 45 1.68 -5.10 10.29
CA GLN A 45 1.32 -4.08 11.27
C GLN A 45 0.45 -3.00 10.64
N THR A 46 -0.39 -2.36 11.46
CA THR A 46 -1.09 -1.14 11.04
C THR A 46 -0.18 0.05 11.31
N LEU A 47 0.28 0.71 10.27
CA LEU A 47 1.24 1.82 10.36
C LEU A 47 0.56 3.12 9.96
N SER A 48 0.80 4.19 10.72
CA SER A 48 0.43 5.54 10.31
C SER A 48 1.35 6.03 9.19
N GLU A 49 0.85 6.92 8.36
CA GLU A 49 1.67 7.57 7.33
C GLU A 49 2.86 8.32 7.90
N ASP A 50 2.72 8.94 9.08
CA ASP A 50 3.82 9.66 9.73
C ASP A 50 4.95 8.71 10.15
N PHE A 51 4.60 7.52 10.64
CA PHE A 51 5.57 6.47 10.90
C PHE A 51 6.26 5.99 9.62
N ILE A 52 5.51 5.82 8.53
CA ILE A 52 6.10 5.41 7.25
C ILE A 52 7.02 6.50 6.72
N ARG A 53 6.69 7.80 6.87
CA ARG A 53 7.58 8.92 6.55
C ARG A 53 8.88 8.87 7.35
N GLU A 54 8.78 8.61 8.66
CA GLU A 54 9.92 8.48 9.57
C GLU A 54 10.88 7.37 9.12
N PHE A 55 10.35 6.22 8.70
CA PHE A 55 11.12 5.02 8.35
C PHE A 55 11.12 4.67 6.85
N LYS A 56 10.94 5.67 5.99
CA LYS A 56 10.78 5.55 4.52
C LYS A 56 11.91 4.80 3.79
N ASP A 57 13.07 4.67 4.42
CA ASP A 57 14.26 4.00 3.85
C ASP A 57 14.44 2.57 4.40
N LEU A 58 13.61 2.15 5.36
CA LEU A 58 13.63 0.81 5.96
C LEU A 58 12.40 -0.02 5.60
N VAL A 59 11.24 0.62 5.45
CA VAL A 59 9.98 -0.06 5.08
C VAL A 59 10.07 -0.74 3.72
N ASN A 60 9.30 -1.82 3.56
CA ASN A 60 9.14 -2.48 2.28
C ASN A 60 7.99 -1.81 1.50
N TRP A 61 8.32 -1.04 0.47
CA TRP A 61 7.34 -0.23 -0.27
C TRP A 61 6.25 -1.04 -0.97
N GLN A 62 6.55 -2.24 -1.46
CA GLN A 62 5.53 -3.11 -2.05
C GLN A 62 4.49 -3.52 -0.98
N CYS A 63 4.94 -3.90 0.21
CA CYS A 63 4.06 -4.20 1.34
C CYS A 63 3.31 -2.95 1.80
N ILE A 64 3.96 -1.78 1.88
CA ILE A 64 3.30 -0.52 2.22
C ILE A 64 2.15 -0.22 1.25
N SER A 65 2.44 -0.26 -0.05
CA SER A 65 1.47 0.02 -1.12
C SER A 65 0.28 -0.93 -1.13
N GLY A 66 0.50 -2.21 -0.79
CA GLY A 66 -0.53 -3.25 -0.87
C GLY A 66 -1.29 -3.54 0.43
N CYS A 67 -0.68 -3.27 1.59
CA CYS A 67 -1.23 -3.68 2.89
C CYS A 67 -1.70 -2.51 3.75
N GLN A 68 -1.15 -1.31 3.55
CA GLN A 68 -1.52 -0.14 4.33
C GLN A 68 -2.62 0.65 3.64
N LYS A 69 -3.41 1.40 4.42
CA LYS A 69 -4.34 2.38 3.87
C LYS A 69 -3.60 3.70 3.68
N LEU A 70 -3.41 4.09 2.43
CA LEU A 70 -2.66 5.28 2.07
C LEU A 70 -3.62 6.35 1.53
N SER A 71 -3.39 7.61 1.92
CA SER A 71 -4.01 8.76 1.29
C SER A 71 -3.35 9.06 -0.05
N GLU A 72 -4.11 9.68 -0.95
CA GLU A 72 -3.57 10.14 -2.23
C GLU A 72 -2.41 11.13 -2.06
N ASP A 73 -2.47 12.02 -1.05
CA ASP A 73 -1.39 12.97 -0.78
C ASP A 73 -0.10 12.28 -0.36
N PHE A 74 -0.20 11.21 0.42
CA PHE A 74 0.94 10.37 0.74
C PHE A 74 1.51 9.66 -0.49
N ILE A 75 0.64 9.13 -1.36
CA ILE A 75 1.08 8.48 -2.60
C ILE A 75 1.75 9.50 -3.52
N ARG A 76 1.23 10.73 -3.65
CA ARG A 76 1.88 11.84 -4.37
C ARG A 76 3.27 12.13 -3.82
N GLU A 77 3.40 12.20 -2.49
CA GLU A 77 4.67 12.47 -1.80
C GLU A 77 5.72 11.40 -2.12
N PHE A 78 5.32 10.13 -2.22
CA PHE A 78 6.20 8.98 -2.41
C PHE A 78 6.03 8.27 -3.75
N LYS A 79 5.60 8.98 -4.79
CA LYS A 79 5.30 8.43 -6.12
C LYS A 79 6.44 7.62 -6.75
N ASP A 80 7.69 7.98 -6.45
CA ASP A 80 8.88 7.31 -6.98
C ASP A 80 9.29 6.07 -6.16
N LYS A 81 8.60 5.78 -5.06
CA LYS A 81 8.88 4.66 -4.15
C LYS A 81 7.76 3.63 -4.10
N VAL A 82 6.50 4.06 -4.21
CA VAL A 82 5.34 3.16 -4.15
C VAL A 82 5.36 2.13 -5.29
N ASP A 83 4.78 0.97 -5.03
CA ASP A 83 4.47 -0.01 -6.08
C ASP A 83 3.12 0.35 -6.69
N TRP A 84 3.13 0.88 -7.92
CA TRP A 84 1.93 1.37 -8.61
C TRP A 84 0.89 0.30 -8.89
N LYS A 85 1.31 -0.95 -9.13
CA LYS A 85 0.38 -2.07 -9.30
C LYS A 85 -0.34 -2.37 -7.99
N CYS A 86 0.38 -2.43 -6.87
CA CYS A 86 -0.20 -2.57 -5.55
C CYS A 86 -1.11 -1.39 -5.19
N VAL A 87 -0.70 -0.15 -5.49
CA VAL A 87 -1.53 1.04 -5.26
C VAL A 87 -2.85 0.96 -6.03
N SER A 88 -2.78 0.68 -7.33
CA SER A 88 -3.96 0.61 -8.23
C SER A 88 -4.97 -0.44 -7.78
N LYS A 89 -4.48 -1.55 -7.22
CA LYS A 89 -5.28 -2.67 -6.71
C LYS A 89 -5.86 -2.44 -5.32
N ALA A 90 -5.05 -1.95 -4.38
CA ALA A 90 -5.38 -1.97 -2.96
C ALA A 90 -6.01 -0.66 -2.46
N GLN A 91 -5.69 0.47 -3.10
CA GLN A 91 -6.13 1.78 -2.65
C GLN A 91 -7.42 2.19 -3.35
N LYS A 92 -8.26 2.98 -2.66
CA LYS A 92 -9.38 3.67 -3.29
C LYS A 92 -8.87 4.99 -3.86
N LEU A 93 -8.87 5.10 -5.18
CA LEU A 93 -8.33 6.26 -5.89
C LEU A 93 -9.47 7.07 -6.51
N SER A 94 -9.35 8.40 -6.45
CA SER A 94 -10.22 9.31 -7.18
C SER A 94 -9.84 9.33 -8.66
N GLU A 95 -10.83 9.63 -9.51
CA GLU A 95 -10.59 9.81 -10.94
C GLU A 95 -9.57 10.92 -11.20
N ASP A 96 -9.60 12.02 -10.45
CA ASP A 96 -8.64 13.12 -10.57
C ASP A 96 -7.20 12.64 -10.32
N PHE A 97 -6.99 11.80 -9.30
CA PHE A 97 -5.70 11.19 -9.03
C PHE A 97 -5.27 10.23 -10.14
N ILE A 98 -6.19 9.42 -10.67
CA ILE A 98 -5.90 8.50 -11.77
C ILE A 98 -5.50 9.29 -13.03
N ARG A 99 -6.16 10.43 -13.33
CA ARG A 99 -5.72 11.32 -14.43
C ARG A 99 -4.32 11.87 -14.20
N GLU A 100 -4.03 12.31 -12.98
CA GLU A 100 -2.72 12.86 -12.61
C GLU A 100 -1.59 11.85 -12.82
N PHE A 101 -1.83 10.57 -12.56
CA PHE A 101 -0.85 9.48 -12.63
C PHE A 101 -1.16 8.42 -13.69
N GLN A 102 -1.84 8.82 -14.77
CA GLN A 102 -2.28 7.94 -15.86
C GLN A 102 -1.17 7.07 -16.48
N ASP A 103 0.08 7.56 -16.45
CA ASP A 103 1.23 6.88 -17.04
C ASP A 103 1.90 5.88 -16.07
N GLU A 104 1.51 5.90 -14.79
CA GLU A 104 2.10 5.09 -13.74
C GLU A 104 1.14 4.01 -13.24
N VAL A 105 -0.16 4.31 -13.17
CA VAL A 105 -1.17 3.37 -12.68
C VAL A 105 -1.26 2.11 -13.54
N ASP A 106 -1.59 0.99 -12.90
CA ASP A 106 -1.89 -0.26 -13.59
C ASP A 106 -3.37 -0.26 -13.99
N TRP A 107 -3.64 0.05 -15.26
CA TRP A 107 -5.00 0.18 -15.80
C TRP A 107 -5.84 -1.10 -15.70
N GLU A 108 -5.20 -2.26 -15.71
CA GLU A 108 -5.89 -3.54 -15.50
C GLU A 108 -6.42 -3.60 -14.07
N GLU A 109 -5.58 -3.30 -13.08
CA GLU A 109 -5.99 -3.26 -11.67
C GLU A 109 -6.99 -2.14 -11.39
N ILE A 110 -6.86 -0.96 -12.03
CA ILE A 110 -7.83 0.14 -11.95
C ILE A 110 -9.22 -0.32 -12.42
N SER A 111 -9.29 -1.00 -13.57
CA SER A 111 -10.54 -1.51 -14.15
C SER A 111 -11.24 -2.50 -13.22
N HIS A 112 -10.46 -3.35 -12.55
CA HIS A 112 -10.96 -4.37 -11.62
C HIS A 112 -11.37 -3.82 -10.26
N SER A 113 -10.65 -2.82 -9.75
CA SER A 113 -10.67 -2.45 -8.33
C SER A 113 -11.41 -1.14 -8.05
N GLN A 114 -11.46 -0.23 -9.02
CA GLN A 114 -12.10 1.07 -8.85
C GLN A 114 -13.54 1.06 -9.37
N THR A 115 -14.36 2.00 -8.90
CA THR A 115 -15.67 2.29 -9.52
C THR A 115 -15.52 3.58 -10.30
N LEU A 116 -15.64 3.49 -11.62
CA LEU A 116 -15.36 4.60 -12.54
C LEU A 116 -16.65 5.08 -13.21
N ASN A 117 -16.75 6.39 -13.40
CA ASN A 117 -17.80 7.02 -14.17
C ASN A 117 -17.58 6.78 -15.67
N GLU A 118 -18.68 6.67 -16.42
CA GLU A 118 -18.62 6.48 -17.88
C GLU A 118 -17.88 7.60 -18.60
N ASP A 119 -18.08 8.85 -18.18
CA ASP A 119 -17.38 9.99 -18.77
C ASP A 119 -15.86 9.85 -18.61
N PHE A 120 -15.40 9.42 -17.44
CA PHE A 120 -13.99 9.13 -17.20
C PHE A 120 -13.48 8.00 -18.11
N ILE A 121 -14.25 6.91 -18.25
CA ILE A 121 -13.87 5.78 -19.12
C ILE A 121 -13.73 6.25 -20.58
N ARG A 122 -14.62 7.13 -21.05
CA ARG A 122 -14.58 7.70 -22.41
C ARG A 122 -13.37 8.60 -22.66
N GLU A 123 -12.77 9.19 -21.62
CA GLU A 123 -11.53 9.96 -21.74
C GLU A 123 -10.32 9.07 -22.09
N PHE A 124 -10.36 7.78 -21.75
CA PHE A 124 -9.24 6.84 -21.82
C PHE A 124 -9.49 5.58 -22.65
N PRO A 125 -9.96 5.70 -23.91
CA PRO A 125 -10.41 4.56 -24.70
C PRO A 125 -9.31 3.53 -25.05
N VAL A 126 -8.03 3.92 -24.94
CA VAL A 126 -6.90 3.03 -25.22
C VAL A 126 -6.57 2.09 -24.05
N TYR A 127 -7.00 2.45 -22.83
CA TYR A 127 -6.71 1.69 -21.62
C TYR A 127 -7.87 0.78 -21.21
N PHE A 128 -9.07 1.05 -21.71
CA PHE A 128 -10.27 0.30 -21.41
C PHE A 128 -10.77 -0.41 -22.67
N ASP A 129 -10.54 -1.72 -22.76
CA ASP A 129 -11.30 -2.55 -23.70
C ASP A 129 -12.75 -2.62 -23.22
N TRP A 130 -13.68 -2.20 -24.07
CA TRP A 130 -15.10 -2.17 -23.77
C TRP A 130 -15.62 -3.54 -23.32
N HIS A 131 -15.11 -4.61 -23.93
CA HIS A 131 -15.52 -5.97 -23.59
C HIS A 131 -15.15 -6.31 -22.14
N ASN A 132 -13.92 -5.96 -21.72
CA ASN A 132 -13.41 -6.27 -20.39
C ASN A 132 -14.01 -5.34 -19.33
N ILE A 133 -14.14 -4.04 -19.61
CA ILE A 133 -14.63 -3.11 -18.59
C ILE A 133 -16.11 -3.33 -18.25
N SER A 134 -16.91 -3.82 -19.21
CA SER A 134 -18.31 -4.17 -18.98
C SER A 134 -18.50 -5.36 -18.02
N GLU A 135 -17.47 -6.18 -17.80
CA GLU A 135 -17.50 -7.27 -16.81
C GLU A 135 -17.38 -6.74 -15.37
N TYR A 136 -16.73 -5.59 -15.18
CA TYR A 136 -16.37 -5.05 -13.88
C TYR A 136 -17.12 -3.77 -13.50
N GLN A 137 -17.55 -2.98 -14.48
CA GLN A 137 -18.28 -1.71 -14.28
C GLN A 137 -19.74 -1.85 -14.72
N LYS A 138 -20.64 -1.17 -14.01
CA LYS A 138 -22.04 -1.05 -14.45
C LYS A 138 -22.15 0.15 -15.40
N LEU A 139 -22.41 -0.13 -16.66
CA LEU A 139 -22.43 0.85 -17.74
C LEU A 139 -23.85 0.97 -18.31
N SER A 140 -24.24 2.18 -18.71
CA SER A 140 -25.51 2.48 -19.36
C SER A 140 -25.56 1.87 -20.78
N GLU A 141 -26.76 1.54 -21.25
CA GLU A 141 -26.97 0.85 -22.54
C GLU A 141 -26.57 1.69 -23.77
N ASP A 142 -26.35 3.01 -23.61
CA ASP A 142 -26.03 3.97 -24.69
C ASP A 142 -24.55 3.94 -25.15
N LEU A 143 -23.86 2.84 -24.87
CA LEU A 143 -22.45 2.65 -25.20
C LEU A 143 -22.21 1.57 -26.28
N SER A 144 -23.27 1.13 -26.96
CA SER A 144 -23.21 0.23 -28.13
C SER A 144 -22.89 0.96 -29.44
#